data_AF-A0A1V9VVU5-F1
#
_entry.id   AF-A0A1V9VVU5-F1
#
_cell.length_a   1.000
_cell.length_b   1.000
_cell.length_c   1.000
_cell.angle_alpha   90.00
_cell.angle_beta   90.00
_cell.angle_gamma   90.00
#
_symmetry.space_group_name_H-M   'P 1'
#
loop_
_entity.id
_entity.type
_entity.pdbx_description
1 polymer ?
#
loop_
_entity_poly.entity_id
_entity_poly.type
_entity_poly.pdbx_seq_one_letter_code
_entity_poly.pdbx_strand_id
1 'polypeptide(L)'
;MKKEYGEQNVIHATVHKDEMTPHMHCAIVPITEDGRLSAKEYFAKRQQLIALQDNFQKYMVEHGFDLKRGVLSSKKHIEMGCMKAEEVVGNGKLEKIKSC
;
A
#
# COMPACT_ATOMS: atom_id res chain seq x y z
N MET A 1 12.30 -0.10 -0.49
CA MET A 1 12.05 -0.42 0.93
C MET A 1 13.35 -0.39 1.73
N LYS A 2 14.20 -1.42 1.73
CA LYS A 2 15.46 -1.44 2.52
C LYS A 2 16.38 -0.23 2.27
N LYS A 3 16.59 0.12 1.00
CA LYS A 3 17.40 1.29 0.60
C LYS A 3 16.84 2.62 1.12
N GLU A 4 15.52 2.76 1.17
CA GLU A 4 14.83 4.01 1.51
C GLU A 4 14.64 4.17 3.02
N TYR A 5 14.42 3.06 3.73
CA TYR A 5 13.99 3.08 5.12
C TYR A 5 14.99 2.44 6.09
N GLY A 6 16.09 1.89 5.58
CA GLY A 6 17.08 1.13 6.35
C GLY A 6 16.74 -0.35 6.40
N GLU A 7 17.75 -1.20 6.26
CA GLU A 7 17.56 -2.66 6.28
C GLU A 7 17.08 -3.14 7.65
N GLN A 8 17.65 -2.62 8.72
CA GLN A 8 17.25 -2.91 10.10
C GLN A 8 15.78 -2.56 10.41
N ASN A 9 15.21 -1.62 9.67
CA ASN A 9 13.84 -1.17 9.88
C ASN A 9 12.81 -2.06 9.17
N VAL A 10 13.22 -2.91 8.22
CA VAL A 10 12.32 -3.84 7.51
C VAL A 10 12.33 -5.19 8.24
N ILE A 11 11.37 -5.39 9.14
CA ILE A 11 11.35 -6.57 10.02
C ILE A 11 10.55 -7.74 9.44
N HIS A 12 9.71 -7.49 8.44
CA HIS A 12 8.80 -8.51 7.92
C HIS A 12 8.44 -8.24 6.46
N ALA A 13 8.41 -9.29 5.65
CA ALA A 13 7.91 -9.28 4.28
C ALA A 13 7.32 -10.67 3.96
N THR A 14 6.00 -10.78 3.97
CA THR A 14 5.28 -12.03 3.70
C THR A 14 4.48 -11.92 2.43
N VAL A 15 4.56 -12.94 1.57
CA VAL A 15 3.85 -13.00 0.30
C VAL A 15 2.69 -13.98 0.43
N HIS A 16 1.48 -13.49 0.25
CA HIS A 16 0.27 -14.31 0.17
C HIS A 16 0.02 -14.68 -1.29
N LYS A 17 -0.15 -15.98 -1.55
CA LYS A 17 -0.48 -16.55 -2.87
C LYS A 17 -1.72 -17.44 -2.83
N ASP A 18 -2.33 -17.53 -1.66
CA ASP A 18 -3.50 -18.32 -1.28
C ASP A 18 -4.80 -17.50 -1.31
N GLU A 19 -4.71 -16.21 -1.67
CA GLU A 19 -5.85 -15.32 -1.89
C GLU A 19 -6.06 -15.03 -3.38
N MET A 20 -7.14 -14.30 -3.72
CA MET A 20 -7.55 -14.04 -5.11
C MET A 20 -6.46 -13.35 -5.95
N THR A 21 -5.75 -12.38 -5.36
CA THR A 21 -4.64 -11.68 -6.00
C THR A 21 -3.38 -11.86 -5.16
N PRO A 22 -2.27 -12.35 -5.73
CA PRO A 22 -1.00 -12.42 -5.02
C PRO A 22 -0.58 -11.03 -4.53
N HIS A 23 -0.31 -10.90 -3.23
CA HIS A 23 0.09 -9.63 -2.63
C HIS A 23 1.10 -9.85 -1.50
N MET A 24 1.72 -8.77 -1.04
CA MET A 24 2.78 -8.80 -0.04
C MET A 24 2.44 -7.86 1.11
N HIS A 25 2.59 -8.36 2.34
CA HIS A 25 2.57 -7.57 3.57
C HIS A 25 4.01 -7.26 3.98
N CYS A 26 4.35 -5.97 4.02
CA CYS A 26 5.66 -5.49 4.47
C CYS A 26 5.51 -4.67 5.74
N ALA A 27 6.22 -5.02 6.80
CA ALA A 27 6.25 -4.24 8.04
C ALA A 27 7.57 -3.48 8.17
N ILE A 28 7.45 -2.18 8.44
CA ILE A 28 8.58 -1.27 8.66
C ILE A 28 8.43 -0.68 10.06
N VAL A 29 9.48 -0.81 10.88
CA VAL A 29 9.58 -0.14 12.18
C VAL A 29 10.33 1.18 11.96
N PRO A 30 9.68 2.34 12.12
CA PRO A 30 10.29 3.63 11.81
C PRO A 30 11.19 4.11 12.96
N ILE A 31 12.35 3.47 13.12
CA ILE A 31 13.42 3.93 14.01
C ILE A 31 14.24 4.98 13.27
N THR A 32 14.23 6.20 13.79
CA THR A 32 14.97 7.35 13.27
C THR A 32 16.47 7.22 13.57
N GLU A 33 17.29 8.04 12.92
CA GLU A 33 18.75 8.01 13.10
C GLU A 33 19.18 8.31 14.54
N ASP A 34 18.41 9.11 15.27
CA ASP A 34 18.61 9.41 16.70
C ASP A 34 17.97 8.35 17.63
N GLY A 35 17.46 7.24 17.09
CA GLY A 35 16.97 6.08 17.84
C GLY A 35 15.53 6.17 18.34
N ARG A 36 14.77 7.19 17.95
CA ARG A 36 13.35 7.32 18.32
C ARG A 36 12.46 6.48 17.40
N LEU A 37 11.35 5.99 17.94
CA LEU A 37 10.28 5.39 17.14
C LEU A 37 9.32 6.49 16.65
N SER A 38 9.42 6.89 15.38
CA SER A 38 8.67 8.04 14.85
C SER A 38 8.18 7.81 13.42
N ALA A 39 6.98 7.25 13.27
CA ALA A 39 6.32 7.12 11.97
C ALA A 39 6.12 8.49 11.29
N LYS A 40 6.04 9.56 12.07
CA LYS A 40 5.84 10.92 11.58
C LYS A 40 6.98 11.40 10.68
N GLU A 41 8.22 11.02 11.01
CA GLU A 41 9.40 11.42 10.22
C GLU A 41 9.46 10.69 8.88
N TYR A 42 8.90 9.49 8.80
CA TYR A 42 8.89 8.67 7.58
C TYR A 42 7.66 8.90 6.68
N PHE A 43 6.47 9.06 7.28
CA PHE A 43 5.19 8.94 6.56
C PHE A 43 4.18 10.06 6.80
N ALA A 44 4.44 11.05 7.66
CA ALA A 44 3.39 12.05 7.97
C ALA A 44 3.19 13.10 6.88
N LYS A 45 4.19 13.40 6.06
CA LYS A 45 4.03 14.42 5.02
C LYS A 45 3.41 13.79 3.79
N ARG A 46 2.31 14.38 3.30
CA ARG A 46 1.66 13.99 2.04
C ARG A 46 2.65 13.84 0.88
N GLN A 47 3.65 14.73 0.80
CA GLN A 47 4.69 14.68 -0.23
C GLN A 47 5.54 13.40 -0.16
N GLN A 48 5.83 12.87 1.04
CA GLN A 48 6.57 11.62 1.19
C GLN A 48 5.78 10.43 0.63
N LEU A 49 4.47 10.39 0.88
CA LEU A 49 3.59 9.33 0.36
C LEU A 49 3.41 9.42 -1.16
N ILE A 50 3.36 10.63 -1.72
CA ILE A 50 3.34 10.82 -3.18
C ILE A 50 4.64 10.32 -3.80
N ALA A 51 5.78 10.75 -3.25
CA ALA A 51 7.09 10.33 -3.71
C ALA A 51 7.30 8.81 -3.60
N LEU A 52 6.80 8.17 -2.54
CA LEU A 52 6.82 6.72 -2.39
C LEU A 52 6.13 6.02 -3.57
N GLN A 53 4.95 6.49 -3.96
CA GLN A 53 4.20 5.89 -5.06
C GLN A 53 4.92 6.06 -6.42
N ASP A 54 5.53 7.22 -6.65
CA ASP A 54 6.28 7.52 -7.87
C ASP A 54 7.57 6.69 -7.94
N ASN A 55 8.34 6.68 -6.85
CA ASN A 55 9.60 5.94 -6.74
C ASN A 55 9.38 4.43 -6.83
N PHE A 56 8.31 3.91 -6.22
CA PHE A 56 7.97 2.50 -6.31
C PHE A 56 7.71 2.08 -7.75
N GLN A 57 6.87 2.84 -8.48
CA GLN A 57 6.57 2.53 -9.88
C GLN A 57 7.83 2.59 -10.75
N LYS A 58 8.63 3.64 -10.60
CA LYS A 58 9.90 3.79 -11.33
C LYS A 58 10.83 2.60 -11.09
N TYR A 59 11.03 2.23 -9.82
CA TYR A 59 11.86 1.09 -9.45
C TYR A 59 11.37 -0.21 -10.09
N MET A 60 10.06 -0.48 -10.04
CA MET A 60 9.49 -1.69 -10.64
C MET A 60 9.70 -1.75 -12.16
N VAL A 61 9.50 -0.65 -12.89
CA VAL A 61 9.74 -0.61 -14.34
C VAL A 61 11.22 -0.78 -14.68
N GLU A 62 12.12 -0.15 -13.94
CA GLU A 62 13.57 -0.33 -14.12
C GLU A 62 14.01 -1.78 -13.91
N HIS A 63 13.26 -2.56 -13.13
CA HIS A 63 13.52 -3.99 -12.88
C HIS A 63 12.67 -4.92 -13.76
N GLY A 64 12.09 -4.40 -14.85
CA GLY A 64 11.45 -5.20 -15.90
C GLY A 64 9.97 -5.52 -15.68
N PHE A 65 9.30 -4.90 -14.71
CA PHE A 65 7.86 -5.07 -14.51
C PHE A 65 7.06 -4.04 -15.32
N ASP A 66 6.04 -4.47 -16.06
CA ASP A 66 5.10 -3.57 -16.73
C ASP A 66 4.07 -3.03 -15.72
N LEU A 67 4.43 -1.93 -15.05
CA LEU A 67 3.60 -1.29 -14.04
C LEU A 67 3.39 0.20 -14.38
N LYS A 68 2.12 0.61 -14.45
CA LYS A 68 1.72 2.01 -14.62
C LYS A 68 1.44 2.68 -13.29
N ARG A 69 1.76 3.97 -13.20
CA ARG A 69 1.51 4.78 -12.00
C ARG A 69 0.01 5.04 -11.83
N GLY A 70 -0.49 4.84 -10.62
CA GLY A 70 -1.88 5.18 -10.27
C GLY A 70 -2.21 6.66 -10.48
N VAL A 71 -3.43 6.96 -10.90
CA VAL A 71 -3.90 8.32 -11.16
C VAL A 71 -4.30 9.01 -9.85
N LEU A 72 -3.95 10.29 -9.71
CA LEU A 72 -4.40 11.09 -8.58
C LEU A 72 -5.94 11.17 -8.60
N SER A 73 -6.58 10.77 -7.50
CA SER A 73 -8.04 10.82 -7.38
C SER A 73 -8.47 11.24 -5.99
N SER A 74 -9.73 11.67 -5.87
CA SER A 74 -10.39 11.93 -4.59
C SER A 74 -10.98 10.68 -3.95
N LYS A 75 -10.77 9.50 -4.54
CA LYS A 75 -11.27 8.23 -3.99
C LYS A 75 -10.64 7.98 -2.63
N LYS A 76 -11.47 7.60 -1.66
CA LYS A 76 -11.01 7.20 -0.33
C LYS A 76 -10.65 5.72 -0.35
N HIS A 77 -9.73 5.33 0.52
CA HIS A 77 -9.51 3.91 0.80
C HIS A 77 -10.80 3.30 1.35
N ILE A 78 -11.14 2.13 0.84
CA ILE A 78 -12.30 1.34 1.26
C ILE A 78 -11.74 0.06 1.88
N GLU A 79 -12.24 -0.33 3.03
CA GLU A 79 -11.83 -1.58 3.66
C GLU A 79 -12.15 -2.78 2.77
N MET A 80 -11.34 -3.84 2.86
CA MET A 80 -11.48 -5.02 2.01
C MET A 80 -12.87 -5.67 2.09
N GLY A 81 -13.51 -5.63 3.26
CA GLY A 81 -14.89 -6.11 3.44
C GLY A 81 -15.91 -5.31 2.63
N CYS A 82 -15.87 -3.96 2.75
CA CYS A 82 -16.75 -3.09 1.96
C CYS A 82 -16.44 -3.23 0.45
N MET A 83 -15.17 -3.31 0.03
CA MET A 83 -14.84 -3.51 -1.41
C MET A 83 -15.40 -4.82 -1.97
N LYS A 84 -15.29 -5.93 -1.24
CA LYS A 84 -15.89 -7.21 -1.66
C LYS A 84 -17.41 -7.10 -1.75
N ALA A 85 -18.05 -6.42 -0.80
CA ALA A 85 -19.50 -6.19 -0.84
C ALA A 85 -19.91 -5.34 -2.06
N GLU A 86 -19.19 -4.25 -2.36
CA GLU A 86 -19.44 -3.41 -3.53
C GLU A 86 -19.32 -4.20 -4.84
N GLU A 87 -18.33 -5.09 -4.96
CA GLU A 87 -18.16 -5.95 -6.13
C GLU A 87 -19.33 -6.94 -6.30
N VAL A 88 -19.79 -7.53 -5.19
CA VAL A 88 -20.94 -8.45 -5.19
C VAL A 88 -22.24 -7.73 -5.56
N VAL A 89 -22.44 -6.50 -5.07
CA VAL A 89 -23.59 -5.65 -5.41
C VAL A 89 -23.51 -5.21 -6.87
N GLY A 90 -22.34 -4.79 -7.36
CA GLY A 90 -22.11 -4.41 -8.75
C GLY A 90 -22.34 -5.56 -9.74
N ASN A 91 -22.04 -6.79 -9.32
CA ASN A 91 -22.31 -8.02 -10.07
C ASN A 91 -23.75 -8.55 -9.90
N GLY A 92 -24.65 -7.78 -9.27
CA GLY A 92 -26.08 -8.06 -9.20
C GLY A 92 -26.49 -9.16 -8.21
N LYS A 93 -25.63 -9.52 -7.25
CA LYS A 93 -25.87 -10.63 -6.31
C LYS A 93 -26.42 -10.22 -4.93
N LEU A 94 -26.51 -8.93 -4.62
CA LEU A 94 -27.17 -8.39 -3.41
C LEU A 94 -27.67 -6.95 -3.63
N GLU A 95 -28.74 -6.55 -2.95
CA GLU A 95 -29.19 -5.15 -2.90
C GLU A 95 -28.24 -4.29 -2.03
N LYS A 96 -28.09 -3.00 -2.41
CA LYS A 96 -27.20 -2.05 -1.72
C LYS A 96 -27.51 -1.98 -0.22
N ILE A 97 -26.62 -2.53 0.60
CA ILE A 97 -26.63 -2.29 2.05
C ILE A 97 -26.17 -0.84 2.27
N LYS A 98 -27.09 0.02 2.73
CA LYS A 98 -26.79 1.40 3.16
C LYS A 98 -26.02 1.36 4.49
N SER A 99 -24.74 1.00 4.47
CA SER A 99 -23.84 1.14 5.62
C SER A 99 -22.36 0.97 5.24
N CYS A 100 -21.92 1.61 4.15
CA CYS A 100 -20.60 2.21 3.99
C CYS A 100 -20.88 3.54 3.23
#